data_AF-A0A7J4YM89-F1
#
_entry.id   AF-A0A7J4YM89-F1
#
_cell.length_a   1.000
_cell.length_b   1.000
_cell.length_c   1.000
_cell.angle_alpha   90.00
_cell.angle_beta   90.00
_cell.angle_gamma   90.00
#
_symmetry.space_group_name_H-M   'P 1'
#
loop_
_entity.id
_entity.type
_entity.pdbx_description
1 polymer ?
#
loop_
_entity_poly.entity_id
_entity_poly.type
_entity_poly.pdbx_seq_one_letter_code
_entity_poly.pdbx_strand_id
1 'polypeptide(L)'
;MMTTMATRNESKTPWTATHPGTILRYELEDREISQKDFAVMIGMQKSHLNELIKGKRPITKPIADKIEEVLGISAVSLVNMQTQYEYDMKVIEQRGVEEFEAQNALSLYNEIFDVKTLFKRIGKELTTAVQQMQYISETLCLPQPAELKLETSGMFRKSAKTGQDPRMLMTWKLLAESKAKRQKVSQPFNQERRNEVVAALVRALHDNRSTENTVKEILAAEGIAFCIEEKVDKASVDGYSYIEDGIPYIILTRRYDRIDNFAFALMHEVGHIYLHYLDGRRSDCKLSIPDYDNESAEEKEANAFAANALIPNEEWKNAPKVRLNPAMIQRKYTQWANEKGLNKWIVLGRISYETGMYKFRSDESRRIG
;
A
#
# COMPACT_ATOMS: atom_id res chain seq x y z
N MET A 1 34.23 13.82 -45.00
CA MET A 1 32.98 13.93 -44.24
C MET A 1 33.35 13.94 -42.77
N MET A 2 33.12 15.06 -42.09
CA MET A 2 33.40 15.22 -40.66
C MET A 2 32.38 14.43 -39.85
N THR A 3 32.83 13.42 -39.13
CA THR A 3 32.02 12.73 -38.11
C THR A 3 32.27 13.43 -36.79
N THR A 4 31.44 14.42 -36.47
CA THR A 4 31.35 14.99 -35.13
C THR A 4 30.76 13.93 -34.20
N MET A 5 31.62 13.30 -33.39
CA MET A 5 31.17 12.55 -32.21
C MET A 5 30.59 13.53 -31.20
N ALA A 6 29.27 13.47 -31.02
CA ALA A 6 28.59 14.09 -29.91
C ALA A 6 29.00 13.38 -28.60
N THR A 7 29.88 13.99 -27.82
CA THR A 7 30.05 13.64 -26.41
C THR A 7 28.80 14.08 -25.66
N ARG A 8 27.86 13.15 -25.46
CA ARG A 8 26.83 13.30 -24.41
C ARG A 8 27.54 13.31 -23.06
N ASN A 9 27.83 14.50 -22.56
CA ASN A 9 28.28 14.70 -21.19
C ASN A 9 27.05 14.58 -20.28
N GLU A 10 26.63 13.36 -19.98
CA GLU A 10 25.62 13.08 -18.95
C GLU A 10 26.27 13.27 -17.56
N SER A 11 26.67 14.50 -17.22
CA SER A 11 27.01 14.82 -15.84
C SER A 11 25.72 14.75 -15.02
N LYS A 12 25.54 13.71 -14.22
CA LYS A 12 24.46 13.65 -13.24
C LYS A 12 24.60 14.85 -12.30
N THR A 13 23.65 15.79 -12.36
CA THR A 13 23.63 16.96 -11.47
C THR A 13 23.72 16.51 -10.00
N PRO A 14 24.67 17.07 -9.23
CA PRO A 14 24.89 16.69 -7.84
C PRO A 14 23.69 17.04 -6.94
N TRP A 15 23.68 16.50 -5.72
CA TRP A 15 22.73 16.91 -4.69
C TRP A 15 22.95 18.37 -4.25
N THR A 16 24.20 18.82 -4.26
CA THR A 16 24.62 20.19 -3.94
C THR A 16 25.61 20.68 -5.00
N ALA A 17 25.33 21.84 -5.59
CA ALA A 17 26.23 22.47 -6.54
C ALA A 17 27.45 23.08 -5.81
N THR A 18 28.64 22.90 -6.37
CA THR A 18 29.88 23.46 -5.80
C THR A 18 30.32 24.67 -6.60
N HIS A 19 30.35 25.85 -5.96
CA HIS A 19 30.80 27.07 -6.60
C HIS A 19 32.32 27.04 -6.84
N PRO A 20 32.86 27.52 -7.98
CA PRO A 20 34.30 27.53 -8.22
C PRO A 20 35.09 28.38 -7.21
N GLY A 21 34.44 29.36 -6.58
CA GLY A 21 35.02 30.10 -5.45
C GLY A 21 35.26 29.25 -4.19
N THR A 22 34.50 28.16 -3.98
CA THR A 22 34.79 27.19 -2.92
C THR A 22 36.05 26.39 -3.24
N ILE A 23 36.25 26.03 -4.52
CA ILE A 23 37.49 25.38 -4.99
C ILE A 23 38.68 26.33 -4.81
N LEU A 24 38.51 27.60 -5.20
CA LEU A 24 39.52 28.63 -4.97
C LEU A 24 39.91 28.76 -3.50
N ARG A 25 38.97 28.66 -2.56
CA ARG A 25 39.28 28.67 -1.14
C ARG A 25 40.19 27.51 -0.75
N TYR A 26 39.87 26.29 -1.18
CA TYR A 26 40.71 25.13 -0.89
C TYR A 26 42.11 25.27 -1.50
N GLU A 27 42.20 25.81 -2.71
CA GLU A 27 43.49 26.06 -3.36
C GLU A 27 44.35 27.08 -2.59
N LEU A 28 43.74 28.15 -2.08
CA LEU A 28 44.45 29.15 -1.27
C LEU A 28 44.90 28.55 0.07
N GLU A 29 44.09 27.69 0.68
CA GLU A 29 44.44 26.96 1.90
C GLU A 29 45.64 26.02 1.67
N ASP A 30 45.63 25.26 0.58
CA ASP A 30 46.71 24.31 0.23
C ASP A 30 48.04 25.03 -0.08
N ARG A 31 47.97 26.22 -0.67
CA ARG A 31 49.14 27.06 -0.96
C ARG A 31 49.55 27.97 0.21
N GLU A 32 48.87 27.87 1.34
CA GLU A 32 49.09 28.72 2.53
C GLU A 32 48.96 30.24 2.24
N ILE A 33 48.15 30.61 1.24
CA ILE A 33 47.91 32.00 0.85
C ILE A 33 46.68 32.52 1.59
N SER A 34 46.83 33.61 2.36
CA SER A 34 45.68 34.23 3.00
C SER A 34 44.77 34.92 1.97
N GLN A 35 43.44 34.88 2.17
CA GLN A 35 42.50 35.60 1.29
C GLN A 35 42.80 37.10 1.21
N LYS A 36 43.34 37.69 2.29
CA LYS A 36 43.72 39.11 2.29
C LYS A 36 44.86 39.36 1.30
N ASP A 37 45.88 38.52 1.34
CA ASP A 37 47.06 38.68 0.49
C ASP A 37 46.72 38.34 -0.96
N PHE A 38 45.95 37.28 -1.17
CA PHE A 38 45.46 36.93 -2.51
C PHE A 38 44.64 38.05 -3.15
N ALA A 39 43.75 38.70 -2.39
CA ALA A 39 42.97 39.84 -2.87
C ALA A 39 43.87 40.99 -3.36
N VAL A 40 44.97 41.25 -2.65
CA VAL A 40 45.98 42.25 -3.07
C VAL A 40 46.68 41.80 -4.35
N MET A 41 47.09 40.53 -4.45
CA MET A 41 47.79 39.98 -5.63
C MET A 41 46.97 40.12 -6.93
N ILE A 42 45.67 39.87 -6.88
CA ILE A 42 44.78 39.98 -8.05
C ILE A 42 44.17 41.38 -8.24
N GLY A 43 44.57 42.36 -7.42
CA GLY A 43 44.06 43.72 -7.45
C GLY A 43 42.54 43.80 -7.25
N MET A 44 42.03 43.16 -6.19
CA MET A 44 40.61 43.11 -5.85
C MET A 44 40.39 43.46 -4.38
N GLN A 45 39.24 44.06 -4.04
CA GLN A 45 38.88 44.27 -2.64
C GLN A 45 38.66 42.93 -1.93
N LYS A 46 39.14 42.82 -0.68
CA LYS A 46 38.93 41.63 0.16
C LYS A 46 37.45 41.25 0.31
N SER A 47 36.56 42.23 0.36
CA SER A 47 35.10 42.03 0.39
C SER A 47 34.59 41.27 -0.84
N HIS A 48 35.02 41.68 -2.04
CA HIS A 48 34.62 41.04 -3.29
C HIS A 48 35.19 39.62 -3.42
N LEU A 49 36.45 39.40 -3.01
CA LEU A 49 37.02 38.04 -2.99
C LEU A 49 36.25 37.14 -2.01
N ASN A 50 35.87 37.66 -0.84
CA ASN A 50 35.08 36.92 0.13
C ASN A 50 33.67 36.57 -0.41
N GLU A 51 33.06 37.43 -1.23
CA GLU A 51 31.81 37.11 -1.94
C GLU A 51 32.00 35.99 -2.98
N LEU A 52 33.11 36.01 -3.75
CA LEU A 52 33.45 34.94 -4.68
C LEU A 52 33.61 33.60 -3.95
N ILE A 53 34.39 33.59 -2.87
CA ILE A 53 34.66 32.39 -2.06
C ILE A 53 33.38 31.81 -1.46
N LYS A 54 32.46 32.68 -1.03
CA LYS A 54 31.14 32.29 -0.49
C LYS A 54 30.10 31.97 -1.56
N GLY A 55 30.44 32.05 -2.85
CA GLY A 55 29.52 31.77 -3.96
C GLY A 55 28.42 32.81 -4.16
N LYS A 56 28.58 34.02 -3.60
CA LYS A 56 27.64 35.14 -3.77
C LYS A 56 27.91 35.96 -5.03
N ARG A 57 29.10 35.81 -5.61
CA ARG A 57 29.54 36.50 -6.81
C ARG A 57 30.09 35.46 -7.80
N PRO A 58 29.73 35.54 -9.10
CA PRO A 58 30.24 34.62 -10.10
C PRO A 58 31.70 34.93 -10.44
N ILE A 59 32.47 33.90 -10.79
CA ILE A 59 33.78 34.07 -11.43
C ILE A 59 33.58 34.38 -12.91
N THR A 60 33.65 35.66 -13.25
CA THR A 60 33.61 36.13 -14.64
C THR A 60 34.97 35.95 -15.32
N LYS A 61 35.02 35.97 -16.65
CA LYS A 61 36.27 35.85 -17.41
C LYS A 61 37.37 36.83 -16.92
N PRO A 62 37.11 38.14 -16.70
CA PRO A 62 38.14 39.04 -16.16
C PRO A 62 38.66 38.66 -14.76
N ILE A 63 37.82 38.04 -13.92
CA ILE A 63 38.24 37.54 -12.60
C ILE A 63 39.05 36.26 -12.77
N ALA A 64 38.61 35.36 -13.66
CA ALA A 64 39.32 34.13 -13.98
C ALA A 64 40.72 34.38 -14.54
N ASP A 65 40.88 35.38 -15.41
CA ASP A 65 42.18 35.78 -15.97
C ASP A 65 43.17 36.22 -14.88
N LYS A 66 42.70 37.01 -13.92
CA LYS A 66 43.50 37.43 -12.77
C LYS A 66 43.89 36.27 -11.86
N ILE A 67 42.99 35.28 -11.69
CA ILE A 67 43.28 34.07 -10.92
C ILE A 67 44.31 33.20 -11.65
N GLU A 68 44.21 33.08 -12.98
CA GLU A 68 45.16 32.34 -13.82
C GLU A 68 46.57 32.95 -13.74
N GLU A 69 46.67 34.28 -13.82
CA GLU A 69 47.94 35.00 -13.73
C GLU A 69 48.69 34.75 -12.42
N VAL A 70 47.96 34.63 -11.30
CA VAL A 70 48.56 34.47 -9.97
C VAL A 70 48.73 33.00 -9.56
N LEU A 71 47.76 32.13 -9.86
CA LEU A 71 47.74 30.75 -9.39
C LEU A 71 48.06 29.71 -10.49
N GLY A 72 48.09 30.11 -11.76
CA GLY A 72 48.26 29.19 -12.89
C GLY A 72 47.06 28.28 -13.15
N ILE A 73 45.91 28.56 -12.54
CA ILE A 73 44.67 27.80 -12.76
C ILE A 73 44.01 28.33 -14.01
N SER A 74 43.75 27.48 -15.00
CA SER A 74 43.21 27.92 -16.29
C SER A 74 41.93 28.77 -16.15
N ALA A 75 41.92 29.98 -16.72
CA ALA A 75 40.74 30.83 -16.70
C ALA A 75 39.56 30.19 -17.43
N VAL A 76 39.84 29.41 -18.48
CA VAL A 76 38.83 28.63 -19.22
C VAL A 76 38.20 27.60 -18.30
N SER A 77 39.01 26.86 -17.52
CA SER A 77 38.50 25.90 -16.55
C SER A 77 37.62 26.56 -15.49
N LEU A 78 38.03 27.70 -14.93
CA LEU A 78 37.26 28.43 -13.92
C LEU A 78 35.91 28.94 -14.45
N VAL A 79 35.90 29.48 -15.67
CA VAL A 79 34.65 29.92 -16.33
C VAL A 79 33.74 28.72 -16.60
N ASN A 80 34.27 27.60 -17.07
CA ASN A 80 33.49 26.38 -17.29
C ASN A 80 32.90 25.83 -15.98
N MET A 81 33.67 25.85 -14.89
CA MET A 81 33.16 25.47 -13.57
C MET A 81 32.04 26.41 -13.09
N GLN A 82 32.15 27.71 -13.35
CA GLN A 82 31.08 28.67 -13.06
C GLN A 82 29.81 28.34 -13.85
N THR A 83 29.94 28.08 -15.15
CA THR A 83 28.81 27.69 -16.01
C THR A 83 28.16 26.39 -15.53
N GLN A 84 28.95 25.38 -15.16
CA GLN A 84 28.43 24.12 -14.63
C GLN A 84 27.70 24.32 -13.30
N TYR A 85 28.26 25.13 -12.39
CA TYR A 85 27.62 25.48 -11.12
C TYR A 85 26.25 26.14 -11.35
N GLU A 86 26.16 27.11 -12.27
CA GLU A 86 24.91 27.80 -12.58
C GLU A 86 23.87 26.85 -13.19
N TYR A 87 24.30 25.93 -14.04
CA TYR A 87 23.43 24.87 -14.56
C TYR A 87 22.92 23.96 -13.44
N ASP A 88 23.80 23.46 -12.59
CA ASP A 88 23.45 22.57 -11.49
C ASP A 88 22.50 23.25 -10.50
N MET A 89 22.73 24.54 -10.19
CA MET A 89 21.85 25.33 -9.34
C MET A 89 20.42 25.42 -9.88
N LYS A 90 20.24 25.67 -11.18
CA LYS A 90 18.91 25.71 -11.81
C LYS A 90 18.21 24.35 -11.75
N VAL A 91 18.93 23.27 -11.98
CA VAL A 91 18.36 21.92 -11.89
C VAL A 91 17.98 21.57 -10.44
N ILE A 92 18.80 21.96 -9.46
CA ILE A 92 18.49 21.78 -8.03
C ILE A 92 17.27 22.61 -7.62
N GLU A 93 17.18 23.87 -8.06
CA GLU A 93 16.02 24.74 -7.82
C GLU A 93 14.75 24.13 -8.41
N GLN A 94 14.79 23.69 -9.67
CA GLN A 94 13.67 23.03 -10.34
C GLN A 94 13.23 21.75 -9.62
N ARG A 95 14.18 20.90 -9.17
CA ARG A 95 13.87 19.73 -8.33
C ARG A 95 13.17 20.13 -7.04
N GLY A 96 13.57 21.25 -6.43
CA GLY A 96 12.92 21.78 -5.23
C GLY A 96 11.47 22.24 -5.48
N VAL A 97 11.21 22.85 -6.64
CA VAL A 97 9.85 23.23 -7.06
C VAL A 97 8.98 21.98 -7.28
N GLU A 98 9.49 20.99 -8.02
CA GLU A 98 8.78 19.73 -8.27
C GLU A 98 8.46 18.98 -6.97
N GLU A 99 9.41 18.95 -6.03
CA GLU A 99 9.21 18.33 -4.72
C GLU A 99 8.14 19.07 -3.90
N PHE A 100 8.13 20.40 -3.94
CA PHE A 100 7.11 21.21 -3.28
C PHE A 100 5.71 20.97 -3.87
N GLU A 101 5.59 20.92 -5.19
CA GLU A 101 4.33 20.62 -5.88
C GLU A 101 3.84 19.21 -5.54
N ALA A 102 4.73 18.22 -5.58
CA ALA A 102 4.42 16.84 -5.20
C ALA A 102 3.96 16.74 -3.74
N GLN A 103 4.60 17.47 -2.82
CA GLN A 103 4.20 17.50 -1.41
C GLN A 103 2.78 18.06 -1.23
N ASN A 104 2.43 19.10 -1.99
CA ASN A 104 1.07 19.67 -1.97
C ASN A 104 0.04 18.66 -2.50
N ALA A 105 0.36 17.95 -3.59
CA ALA A 105 -0.52 16.90 -4.13
C ALA A 105 -0.71 15.74 -3.13
N LEU A 106 0.37 15.28 -2.48
CA LEU A 106 0.30 14.27 -1.43
C LEU A 106 -0.55 14.72 -0.25
N SER A 107 -0.52 16.00 0.11
CA SER A 107 -1.39 16.55 1.17
C SER A 107 -2.88 16.39 0.82
N LEU A 108 -3.26 16.56 -0.44
CA LEU A 108 -4.63 16.36 -0.91
C LEU A 108 -5.03 14.87 -0.92
N TYR A 109 -4.15 13.97 -1.37
CA TYR A 109 -4.36 12.53 -1.22
C TYR A 109 -4.49 12.12 0.24
N ASN A 110 -3.75 12.81 1.12
CA ASN A 110 -3.78 12.55 2.54
C ASN A 110 -5.14 12.87 3.19
N GLU A 111 -6.05 13.59 2.52
CA GLU A 111 -7.44 13.73 2.97
C GLU A 111 -8.29 12.48 2.69
N ILE A 112 -7.87 11.65 1.72
CA ILE A 112 -8.63 10.50 1.20
C ILE A 112 -8.12 9.19 1.79
N PHE A 113 -6.80 9.03 1.92
CA PHE A 113 -6.15 7.91 2.61
C PHE A 113 -4.94 8.41 3.42
N ASP A 114 -4.43 7.61 4.35
CA ASP A 114 -3.25 7.96 5.14
C ASP A 114 -1.96 7.63 4.38
N VAL A 115 -1.43 8.65 3.71
CA VAL A 115 -0.21 8.56 2.88
C VAL A 115 0.96 7.99 3.69
N LYS A 116 1.14 8.46 4.92
CA LYS A 116 2.24 8.02 5.80
C LYS A 116 2.16 6.51 6.08
N THR A 117 0.99 6.00 6.46
CA THR A 117 0.79 4.58 6.75
C THR A 117 0.95 3.73 5.51
N LEU A 118 0.42 4.17 4.36
CA LEU A 118 0.58 3.51 3.08
C LEU A 118 2.07 3.34 2.72
N PHE A 119 2.83 4.44 2.68
CA PHE A 119 4.24 4.42 2.28
C PHE A 119 5.14 3.68 3.27
N LYS A 120 4.82 3.73 4.58
CA LYS A 120 5.50 2.92 5.58
C LYS A 120 5.29 1.42 5.36
N ARG A 121 4.05 0.99 5.12
CA ARG A 121 3.69 -0.42 4.94
C ARG A 121 4.28 -1.04 3.67
N ILE A 122 4.43 -0.26 2.60
CA ILE A 122 5.05 -0.73 1.35
C ILE A 122 6.59 -0.58 1.35
N GLY A 123 7.19 -0.07 2.42
CA GLY A 123 8.64 0.09 2.55
C GLY A 123 9.24 1.23 1.71
N LYS A 124 8.49 2.33 1.52
CA LYS A 124 8.86 3.51 0.73
C LYS A 124 8.71 4.82 1.51
N GLU A 125 8.85 4.78 2.83
CA GLU A 125 8.73 5.98 3.68
C GLU A 125 9.84 7.02 3.49
N LEU A 126 11.04 6.61 3.04
CA LEU A 126 12.21 7.47 2.87
C LEU A 126 12.38 8.01 1.43
N THR A 127 11.41 7.77 0.55
CA THR A 127 11.44 8.30 -0.82
C THR A 127 10.97 9.74 -0.88
N THR A 128 11.39 10.48 -1.90
CA THR A 128 10.96 11.86 -2.12
C THR A 128 9.46 11.94 -2.45
N ALA A 129 8.84 13.10 -2.27
CA ALA A 129 7.45 13.34 -2.62
C ALA A 129 7.19 13.07 -4.11
N VAL A 130 8.12 13.46 -5.00
CA VAL A 130 8.04 13.13 -6.43
C VAL A 130 7.99 11.62 -6.66
N GLN A 131 8.84 10.85 -5.98
CA GLN A 131 8.87 9.38 -6.11
C GLN A 131 7.60 8.73 -5.54
N GLN A 132 7.05 9.29 -4.46
CA GLN A 132 5.78 8.84 -3.90
C GLN A 132 4.61 9.11 -4.87
N MET A 133 4.60 10.29 -5.50
CA MET A 133 3.63 10.64 -6.54
C MET A 133 3.73 9.72 -7.76
N GLN A 134 4.95 9.42 -8.23
CA GLN A 134 5.17 8.44 -9.30
C GLN A 134 4.63 7.05 -8.93
N TYR A 135 4.84 6.61 -7.68
CA TYR A 135 4.28 5.34 -7.23
C TYR A 135 2.73 5.33 -7.25
N ILE A 136 2.11 6.43 -6.82
CA ILE A 136 0.65 6.60 -6.85
C ILE A 136 0.13 6.54 -8.30
N SER A 137 0.78 7.23 -9.23
CA SER A 137 0.32 7.30 -10.62
C SER A 137 0.63 6.04 -11.42
N GLU A 138 1.81 5.43 -11.25
CA GLU A 138 2.28 4.34 -12.11
C GLU A 138 1.99 2.95 -11.54
N THR A 139 2.01 2.79 -10.22
CA THR A 139 1.81 1.49 -9.56
C THR A 139 0.40 1.33 -9.03
N LEU A 140 -0.15 2.35 -8.37
CA LEU A 140 -1.53 2.31 -7.88
C LEU A 140 -2.54 2.79 -8.93
N CYS A 141 -2.08 3.47 -9.99
CA CYS A 141 -2.91 4.01 -11.06
C CYS A 141 -4.08 4.85 -10.54
N LEU A 142 -3.86 5.62 -9.46
CA LEU A 142 -4.93 6.41 -8.87
C LEU A 142 -5.20 7.68 -9.70
N PRO A 143 -6.47 8.06 -9.89
CA PRO A 143 -6.82 9.33 -10.47
C PRO A 143 -6.40 10.49 -9.57
N GLN A 144 -6.53 11.72 -10.08
CA GLN A 144 -6.22 12.92 -9.32
C GLN A 144 -7.08 13.01 -8.05
N PRO A 145 -6.61 13.68 -6.98
CA PRO A 145 -7.29 13.67 -5.68
C PRO A 145 -8.78 14.05 -5.74
N ALA A 146 -9.15 15.03 -6.57
CA ALA A 146 -10.55 15.48 -6.68
C ALA A 146 -11.48 14.38 -7.24
N GLU A 147 -11.02 13.67 -8.28
CA GLU A 147 -11.75 12.57 -8.90
C GLU A 147 -11.82 11.36 -7.96
N LEU A 148 -10.69 11.00 -7.34
CA LEU A 148 -10.66 9.92 -6.36
C LEU A 148 -11.60 10.18 -5.18
N LYS A 149 -11.69 11.43 -4.70
CA LYS A 149 -12.60 11.83 -3.63
C LYS A 149 -14.07 11.70 -4.03
N LEU A 150 -14.40 11.94 -5.30
CA LEU A 150 -15.74 11.77 -5.84
C LEU A 150 -16.10 10.27 -5.92
N GLU A 151 -15.22 9.44 -6.48
CA GLU A 151 -15.42 7.99 -6.61
C GLU A 151 -15.57 7.29 -5.25
N THR A 152 -14.77 7.69 -4.27
CA THR A 152 -14.75 7.09 -2.92
C THR A 152 -15.91 7.55 -2.03
N SER A 153 -16.58 8.67 -2.38
CA SER A 153 -17.65 9.27 -1.56
C SER A 153 -18.89 8.38 -1.36
N GLY A 154 -19.11 7.40 -2.23
CA GLY A 154 -20.19 6.41 -2.11
C GLY A 154 -19.78 5.15 -1.34
N MET A 155 -18.50 4.78 -1.38
CA MET A 155 -17.98 3.51 -0.86
C MET A 155 -18.03 3.44 0.68
N PHE A 156 -17.75 4.56 1.34
CA PHE A 156 -17.59 4.61 2.81
C PHE A 156 -18.77 5.23 3.56
N ARG A 157 -19.90 5.54 2.89
CA ARG A 157 -21.09 6.10 3.58
C ARG A 157 -21.62 5.18 4.71
N LYS A 158 -21.38 3.88 4.59
CA LYS A 158 -21.76 2.87 5.59
C LYS A 158 -20.89 2.91 6.86
N SER A 159 -19.65 3.40 6.80
CA SER A 159 -18.68 3.31 7.91
C SER A 159 -18.82 4.41 8.97
N ALA A 160 -19.39 5.57 8.63
CA ALA A 160 -19.50 6.73 9.52
C ALA A 160 -20.26 6.47 10.85
N LYS A 161 -21.11 5.44 10.91
CA LYS A 161 -21.86 5.06 12.13
C LYS A 161 -21.15 4.06 13.04
N THR A 162 -20.06 3.44 12.57
CA THR A 162 -19.38 2.30 13.24
C THR A 162 -18.10 2.70 13.98
N GLY A 163 -17.78 4.00 14.05
CA GLY A 163 -16.53 4.51 14.64
C GLY A 163 -15.28 4.23 13.78
N GLN A 164 -15.47 3.77 12.54
CA GLN A 164 -14.41 3.55 11.58
C GLN A 164 -14.07 4.83 10.81
N ASP A 165 -12.80 4.98 10.46
CA ASP A 165 -12.31 6.12 9.71
C ASP A 165 -12.30 5.78 8.20
N PRO A 166 -13.13 6.44 7.37
CA PRO A 166 -13.13 6.25 5.91
C PRO A 166 -11.75 6.35 5.28
N ARG A 167 -10.91 7.25 5.81
CA ARG A 167 -9.54 7.45 5.33
C ARG A 167 -8.68 6.22 5.59
N MET A 168 -8.81 5.62 6.76
CA MET A 168 -8.06 4.40 7.12
C MET A 168 -8.60 3.17 6.37
N LEU A 169 -9.90 3.12 6.10
CA LEU A 169 -10.50 2.10 5.25
C LEU A 169 -9.96 2.14 3.82
N MET A 170 -9.88 3.34 3.23
CA MET A 170 -9.26 3.53 1.92
C MET A 170 -7.78 3.14 1.94
N THR A 171 -7.06 3.49 3.01
CA THR A 171 -5.65 3.09 3.18
C THR A 171 -5.49 1.58 3.17
N TRP A 172 -6.33 0.87 3.91
CA TRP A 172 -6.32 -0.60 3.95
C TRP A 172 -6.66 -1.19 2.58
N LYS A 173 -7.68 -0.67 1.88
CA LYS A 173 -8.06 -1.10 0.53
C LYS A 173 -6.88 -1.01 -0.44
N LEU A 174 -6.16 0.12 -0.46
CA LEU A 174 -5.01 0.32 -1.36
C LEU A 174 -3.86 -0.66 -1.06
N LEU A 175 -3.59 -0.92 0.22
CA LEU A 175 -2.59 -1.91 0.63
C LEU A 175 -2.99 -3.33 0.21
N ALA A 176 -4.24 -3.68 0.47
CA ALA A 176 -4.85 -4.95 0.13
C ALA A 176 -4.77 -5.21 -1.39
N GLU A 177 -5.21 -4.27 -2.22
CA GLU A 177 -5.17 -4.38 -3.68
C GLU A 177 -3.74 -4.45 -4.21
N SER A 178 -2.83 -3.60 -3.71
CA SER A 178 -1.42 -3.63 -4.12
C SER A 178 -0.74 -4.97 -3.81
N LYS A 179 -1.15 -5.65 -2.74
CA LYS A 179 -0.65 -6.98 -2.38
C LYS A 179 -1.33 -8.09 -3.18
N ALA A 180 -2.64 -7.96 -3.43
CA ALA A 180 -3.43 -8.92 -4.18
C ALA A 180 -2.98 -8.98 -5.65
N LYS A 181 -2.69 -7.83 -6.28
CA LYS A 181 -2.15 -7.73 -7.65
C LYS A 181 -0.79 -8.41 -7.85
N ARG A 182 -0.05 -8.70 -6.77
CA ARG A 182 1.23 -9.45 -6.83
C ARG A 182 1.03 -10.96 -6.78
N GLN A 183 -0.17 -11.43 -6.46
CA GLN A 183 -0.47 -12.86 -6.44
C GLN A 183 -0.61 -13.37 -7.86
N LYS A 184 -0.06 -14.55 -8.12
CA LYS A 184 -0.18 -15.22 -9.41
C LYS A 184 -1.34 -16.19 -9.37
N VAL A 185 -2.13 -16.20 -10.43
CA VAL A 185 -3.18 -17.19 -10.69
C VAL A 185 -2.74 -18.15 -11.78
N SER A 186 -3.18 -19.40 -11.71
CA SER A 186 -2.66 -20.48 -12.57
C SER A 186 -3.41 -20.62 -13.89
N GLN A 187 -4.66 -20.14 -13.95
CA GLN A 187 -5.53 -20.25 -15.11
C GLN A 187 -6.63 -19.18 -15.08
N PRO A 188 -7.35 -18.94 -16.20
CA PRO A 188 -8.53 -18.08 -16.21
C PRO A 188 -9.62 -18.59 -15.26
N PHE A 189 -10.38 -17.67 -14.66
CA PHE A 189 -11.47 -18.00 -13.77
C PHE A 189 -12.60 -18.74 -14.51
N ASN A 190 -13.09 -19.84 -13.92
CA ASN A 190 -14.22 -20.60 -14.44
C ASN A 190 -15.37 -20.66 -13.43
N GLN A 191 -16.48 -19.99 -13.76
CA GLN A 191 -17.68 -19.93 -12.92
C GLN A 191 -18.36 -21.30 -12.70
N GLU A 192 -18.31 -22.21 -13.67
CA GLU A 192 -19.03 -23.48 -13.62
C GLU A 192 -18.47 -24.42 -12.53
N ARG A 193 -17.22 -24.19 -12.11
CA ARG A 193 -16.54 -25.01 -11.10
C ARG A 193 -16.90 -24.64 -9.67
N ARG A 194 -17.83 -23.69 -9.45
CA ARG A 194 -18.31 -23.23 -8.13
C ARG A 194 -18.42 -24.35 -7.10
N ASN A 195 -19.12 -25.43 -7.42
CA ASN A 195 -19.40 -26.51 -6.47
C ASN A 195 -18.12 -27.25 -6.05
N GLU A 196 -17.19 -27.47 -6.97
CA GLU A 196 -15.91 -28.13 -6.72
C GLU A 196 -15.03 -27.27 -5.81
N VAL A 197 -14.92 -25.97 -6.12
CA VAL A 197 -14.12 -25.01 -5.35
C VAL A 197 -14.67 -24.89 -3.93
N VAL A 198 -15.98 -24.70 -3.78
CA VAL A 198 -16.65 -24.59 -2.48
C VAL A 198 -16.44 -25.85 -1.64
N ALA A 199 -16.61 -27.04 -2.24
CA ALA A 199 -16.39 -28.30 -1.53
C ALA A 199 -14.93 -28.47 -1.07
N ALA A 200 -13.96 -28.10 -1.91
CA ALA A 200 -12.54 -28.14 -1.56
C ALA A 200 -12.19 -27.17 -0.42
N LEU A 201 -12.68 -25.93 -0.48
CA LEU A 201 -12.49 -24.92 0.56
C LEU A 201 -13.11 -25.35 1.89
N VAL A 202 -14.37 -25.81 1.89
CA VAL A 202 -15.07 -26.25 3.10
C VAL A 202 -14.32 -27.41 3.77
N ARG A 203 -13.81 -28.37 2.97
CA ARG A 203 -12.96 -29.44 3.49
C ARG A 203 -11.70 -28.90 4.16
N ALA A 204 -10.97 -28.00 3.51
CA ALA A 204 -9.75 -27.41 4.05
C ALA A 204 -10.01 -26.60 5.34
N LEU A 205 -11.11 -25.83 5.39
CA LEU A 205 -11.51 -25.04 6.54
C LEU A 205 -11.89 -25.92 7.75
N HIS A 206 -12.58 -27.04 7.51
CA HIS A 206 -12.90 -27.96 8.60
C HIS A 206 -11.70 -28.77 9.08
N ASP A 207 -10.77 -29.10 8.17
CA ASP A 207 -9.52 -29.77 8.53
C ASP A 207 -8.59 -28.86 9.35
N ASN A 208 -8.56 -27.56 9.02
CA ASN A 208 -7.79 -26.52 9.70
C ASN A 208 -6.30 -26.88 9.90
N ARG A 209 -5.65 -27.37 8.83
CA ARG A 209 -4.22 -27.69 8.79
C ARG A 209 -3.57 -27.00 7.59
N SER A 210 -2.53 -26.19 7.82
CA SER A 210 -1.91 -25.36 6.77
C SER A 210 -2.97 -24.61 5.94
N THR A 211 -3.96 -24.07 6.63
CA THR A 211 -5.26 -23.68 6.09
C THR A 211 -5.12 -22.53 5.10
N GLU A 212 -4.32 -21.52 5.47
CA GLU A 212 -4.05 -20.36 4.63
C GLU A 212 -3.39 -20.77 3.30
N ASN A 213 -2.37 -21.63 3.36
CA ASN A 213 -1.66 -22.10 2.17
C ASN A 213 -2.58 -22.96 1.28
N THR A 214 -3.33 -23.89 1.89
CA THR A 214 -4.28 -24.76 1.17
C THR A 214 -5.36 -23.93 0.48
N VAL A 215 -5.95 -22.94 1.17
CA VAL A 215 -6.93 -22.02 0.59
C VAL A 215 -6.32 -21.24 -0.58
N LYS A 216 -5.11 -20.72 -0.40
CA LYS A 216 -4.41 -19.98 -1.46
C LYS A 216 -4.19 -20.84 -2.70
N GLU A 217 -3.77 -22.09 -2.53
CA GLU A 217 -3.54 -23.04 -3.62
C GLU A 217 -4.85 -23.39 -4.35
N ILE A 218 -5.92 -23.69 -3.61
CA ILE A 218 -7.24 -23.98 -4.18
C ILE A 218 -7.74 -22.79 -5.01
N LEU A 219 -7.69 -21.57 -4.46
CA LEU A 219 -8.17 -20.38 -5.17
C LEU A 219 -7.31 -20.03 -6.38
N ALA A 220 -5.97 -20.10 -6.25
CA ALA A 220 -5.06 -19.81 -7.36
C ALA A 220 -5.19 -20.82 -8.50
N ALA A 221 -5.49 -22.09 -8.19
CA ALA A 221 -5.79 -23.11 -9.18
C ALA A 221 -7.10 -22.82 -9.94
N GLU A 222 -7.99 -21.99 -9.42
CA GLU A 222 -9.28 -21.66 -10.02
C GLU A 222 -9.30 -20.27 -10.65
N GLY A 223 -8.14 -19.62 -10.76
CA GLY A 223 -8.06 -18.27 -11.31
C GLY A 223 -8.44 -17.16 -10.35
N ILE A 224 -8.58 -17.46 -9.05
CA ILE A 224 -8.94 -16.49 -8.01
C ILE A 224 -7.68 -16.08 -7.25
N ALA A 225 -7.34 -14.79 -7.28
CA ALA A 225 -6.22 -14.26 -6.53
C ALA A 225 -6.61 -14.08 -5.05
N PHE A 226 -5.83 -14.67 -4.14
CA PHE A 226 -6.10 -14.63 -2.71
C PHE A 226 -4.90 -14.08 -1.93
N CYS A 227 -5.17 -13.15 -1.01
CA CYS A 227 -4.19 -12.75 -0.02
C CYS A 227 -4.86 -12.39 1.32
N ILE A 228 -4.05 -12.39 2.37
CA ILE A 228 -4.43 -11.86 3.68
C ILE A 228 -3.68 -10.56 3.88
N GLU A 229 -4.39 -9.47 4.20
CA GLU A 229 -3.78 -8.20 4.57
C GLU A 229 -4.00 -7.89 6.06
N GLU A 230 -2.99 -7.32 6.70
CA GLU A 230 -3.10 -6.99 8.12
C GLU A 230 -4.06 -5.81 8.32
N LYS A 231 -4.74 -5.80 9.46
CA LYS A 231 -5.62 -4.68 9.81
C LYS A 231 -4.83 -3.37 9.89
N VAL A 232 -5.47 -2.29 9.48
CA VAL A 232 -5.00 -0.93 9.74
C VAL A 232 -5.83 -0.37 10.91
N ASP A 233 -5.19 0.38 11.81
CA ASP A 233 -5.89 0.96 12.95
C ASP A 233 -7.08 1.82 12.49
N LYS A 234 -8.22 1.67 13.16
CA LYS A 234 -9.50 2.33 12.81
C LYS A 234 -10.13 1.91 11.46
N ALA A 235 -9.62 0.85 10.83
CA ALA A 235 -10.21 0.18 9.68
C ALA A 235 -10.53 -1.28 10.05
N SER A 236 -11.75 -1.53 10.51
CA SER A 236 -12.22 -2.88 10.85
C SER A 236 -13.00 -3.47 9.67
N VAL A 237 -12.26 -4.08 8.75
CA VAL A 237 -12.79 -4.84 7.61
C VAL A 237 -12.52 -6.31 7.89
N ASP A 238 -13.48 -7.19 7.62
CA ASP A 238 -13.25 -8.64 7.74
C ASP A 238 -12.81 -9.26 6.40
N GLY A 239 -13.36 -8.76 5.29
CA GLY A 239 -13.03 -9.19 3.94
C GLY A 239 -13.39 -8.16 2.87
N TYR A 240 -12.80 -8.35 1.70
CA TYR A 240 -13.07 -7.58 0.50
C TYR A 240 -12.85 -8.46 -0.73
N SER A 241 -13.81 -8.42 -1.65
CA SER A 241 -13.72 -9.08 -2.94
C SER A 241 -14.13 -8.16 -4.09
N TYR A 242 -13.46 -8.33 -5.23
CA TYR A 242 -13.75 -7.60 -6.47
C TYR A 242 -13.27 -8.42 -7.69
N ILE A 243 -13.68 -8.00 -8.89
CA ILE A 243 -13.18 -8.55 -10.16
C ILE A 243 -12.56 -7.41 -10.96
N GLU A 244 -11.35 -7.64 -11.48
CA GLU A 244 -10.63 -6.70 -12.35
C GLU A 244 -10.02 -7.50 -13.50
N ASP A 245 -10.22 -7.05 -14.74
CA ASP A 245 -9.75 -7.73 -15.96
C ASP A 245 -10.11 -9.22 -16.05
N GLY A 246 -11.29 -9.60 -15.52
CA GLY A 246 -11.77 -10.97 -15.49
C GLY A 246 -11.14 -11.87 -14.42
N ILE A 247 -10.27 -11.32 -13.56
CA ILE A 247 -9.65 -12.02 -12.44
C ILE A 247 -10.38 -11.65 -11.14
N PRO A 248 -10.97 -12.62 -10.42
CA PRO A 248 -11.50 -12.37 -9.09
C PRO A 248 -10.38 -12.26 -8.05
N TYR A 249 -10.51 -11.28 -7.17
CA TYR A 249 -9.64 -11.06 -6.03
C TYR A 249 -10.44 -11.24 -4.74
N ILE A 250 -9.91 -12.02 -3.81
CA ILE A 250 -10.44 -12.19 -2.46
C ILE A 250 -9.33 -11.80 -1.47
N ILE A 251 -9.64 -10.84 -0.61
CA ILE A 251 -8.71 -10.30 0.36
C ILE A 251 -9.36 -10.36 1.73
N LEU A 252 -8.71 -11.03 2.67
CA LEU A 252 -9.21 -11.14 4.04
C LEU A 252 -8.33 -10.36 5.01
N THR A 253 -8.94 -9.87 6.07
CA THR A 253 -8.20 -9.27 7.18
C THR A 253 -7.97 -10.29 8.26
N ARG A 254 -6.73 -10.44 8.72
CA ARG A 254 -6.43 -11.24 9.92
C ARG A 254 -6.70 -10.46 11.21
N ARG A 255 -7.96 -10.02 11.39
CA ARG A 255 -8.37 -9.26 12.59
C ARG A 255 -8.31 -10.12 13.85
N TYR A 256 -8.69 -11.39 13.71
CA TYR A 256 -8.63 -12.41 14.75
C TYR A 256 -7.97 -13.66 14.19
N ASP A 257 -7.04 -14.25 14.94
CA ASP A 257 -6.42 -15.53 14.61
C ASP A 257 -7.36 -16.67 15.00
N ARG A 258 -8.50 -16.76 14.30
CA ARG A 258 -9.65 -17.60 14.64
C ARG A 258 -10.26 -18.23 13.39
N ILE A 259 -10.31 -19.57 13.35
CA ILE A 259 -10.83 -20.32 12.20
C ILE A 259 -12.32 -20.05 11.94
N ASP A 260 -13.11 -19.78 12.97
CA ASP A 260 -14.53 -19.43 12.82
C ASP A 260 -14.74 -18.12 12.06
N ASN A 261 -13.99 -17.08 12.42
CA ASN A 261 -14.03 -15.80 11.71
C ASN A 261 -13.46 -15.92 10.29
N PHE A 262 -12.32 -16.60 10.14
CA PHE A 262 -11.65 -16.77 8.85
C PHE A 262 -12.52 -17.55 7.86
N ALA A 263 -13.09 -18.68 8.28
CA ALA A 263 -13.92 -19.55 7.45
C ALA A 263 -15.18 -18.80 6.96
N PHE A 264 -15.84 -18.08 7.86
CA PHE A 264 -17.05 -17.33 7.51
C PHE A 264 -16.74 -16.19 6.54
N ALA A 265 -15.72 -15.36 6.85
CA ALA A 265 -15.32 -14.26 5.99
C ALA A 265 -14.90 -14.74 4.59
N LEU A 266 -14.11 -15.82 4.51
CA LEU A 266 -13.72 -16.42 3.24
C LEU A 266 -14.94 -16.84 2.41
N MET A 267 -15.83 -17.63 3.01
CA MET A 267 -16.99 -18.16 2.29
C MET A 267 -18.01 -17.06 1.93
N HIS A 268 -18.08 -15.99 2.72
CA HIS A 268 -18.87 -14.80 2.40
C HIS A 268 -18.34 -14.11 1.13
N GLU A 269 -17.03 -13.85 1.05
CA GLU A 269 -16.40 -13.26 -0.14
C GLU A 269 -16.51 -14.18 -1.37
N VAL A 270 -16.35 -15.49 -1.19
CA VAL A 270 -16.60 -16.48 -2.25
C VAL A 270 -18.06 -16.40 -2.73
N GLY A 271 -19.01 -16.23 -1.81
CA GLY A 271 -20.42 -16.02 -2.12
C GLY A 271 -20.64 -14.80 -3.00
N HIS A 272 -19.98 -13.68 -2.69
CA HIS A 272 -20.06 -12.48 -3.50
C HIS A 272 -19.55 -12.68 -4.93
N ILE A 273 -18.41 -13.35 -5.12
CA ILE A 273 -17.88 -13.66 -6.45
C ILE A 273 -18.89 -14.49 -7.26
N TYR A 274 -19.38 -15.59 -6.70
CA TYR A 274 -20.23 -16.53 -7.45
C TYR A 274 -21.70 -16.13 -7.59
N LEU A 275 -22.24 -15.28 -6.71
CA LEU A 275 -23.65 -14.89 -6.73
C LEU A 275 -23.91 -13.52 -7.36
N HIS A 276 -23.00 -12.55 -7.20
CA HIS A 276 -23.35 -11.15 -7.47
C HIS A 276 -22.51 -10.48 -8.54
N TYR A 277 -21.23 -10.82 -8.65
CA TYR A 277 -20.35 -10.20 -9.65
C TYR A 277 -20.58 -10.74 -11.06
N LEU A 278 -20.97 -12.01 -11.19
CA LEU A 278 -21.13 -12.67 -12.48
C LEU A 278 -22.48 -12.36 -13.16
N ASP A 279 -23.49 -12.02 -12.37
CA ASP A 279 -24.81 -11.59 -12.86
C ASP A 279 -24.90 -10.08 -13.14
N GLY A 280 -23.79 -9.33 -12.98
CA GLY A 280 -23.75 -7.88 -13.12
C GLY A 280 -24.54 -7.10 -12.06
N ARG A 281 -25.07 -7.78 -11.04
CA ARG A 281 -25.86 -7.18 -9.94
C ARG A 281 -25.00 -6.36 -9.00
N ARG A 282 -23.71 -6.70 -8.88
CA ARG A 282 -22.72 -5.93 -8.13
C ARG A 282 -21.68 -5.39 -9.08
N SER A 283 -21.81 -4.11 -9.42
CA SER A 283 -20.78 -3.34 -10.12
C SER A 283 -19.90 -2.55 -9.16
N ASP A 284 -20.23 -2.52 -7.85
CA ASP A 284 -19.55 -1.67 -6.87
C ASP A 284 -18.72 -2.41 -5.82
N CYS A 285 -17.49 -1.92 -5.65
CA CYS A 285 -16.47 -2.38 -4.70
C CYS A 285 -16.83 -2.03 -3.25
N LYS A 286 -17.82 -2.70 -2.66
CA LYS A 286 -18.17 -2.51 -1.23
C LYS A 286 -17.31 -3.40 -0.33
N LEU A 287 -16.76 -2.83 0.75
CA LEU A 287 -16.04 -3.55 1.82
C LEU A 287 -17.02 -4.26 2.76
N SER A 288 -16.67 -5.45 3.25
CA SER A 288 -17.45 -6.16 4.27
C SER A 288 -17.13 -5.61 5.67
N ILE A 289 -18.13 -5.00 6.32
CA ILE A 289 -18.01 -4.30 7.61
C ILE A 289 -18.97 -4.95 8.63
N PRO A 290 -18.51 -5.31 9.86
CA PRO A 290 -19.35 -5.93 10.89
C PRO A 290 -20.49 -5.04 11.40
N ASP A 291 -21.57 -5.67 11.90
CA ASP A 291 -22.66 -5.11 12.72
C ASP A 291 -23.40 -3.91 12.10
N TYR A 292 -24.02 -4.10 10.93
CA TYR A 292 -24.79 -3.06 10.24
C TYR A 292 -26.30 -3.34 10.22
N ASP A 293 -27.10 -2.38 10.70
CA ASP A 293 -28.56 -2.51 10.90
C ASP A 293 -29.42 -2.51 9.61
N ASN A 294 -28.85 -2.33 8.42
CA ASN A 294 -29.58 -2.34 7.14
C ASN A 294 -28.81 -3.10 6.05
N GLU A 295 -28.57 -4.41 6.27
CA GLU A 295 -27.95 -5.29 5.27
C GLU A 295 -28.74 -5.27 3.94
N SER A 296 -28.02 -5.08 2.82
CA SER A 296 -28.62 -5.17 1.48
C SER A 296 -28.98 -6.62 1.13
N ALA A 297 -29.75 -6.82 0.06
CA ALA A 297 -30.14 -8.17 -0.36
C ALA A 297 -28.90 -9.04 -0.65
N GLU A 298 -27.90 -8.46 -1.30
CA GLU A 298 -26.65 -9.13 -1.65
C GLU A 298 -25.84 -9.55 -0.41
N GLU A 299 -25.79 -8.73 0.63
CA GLU A 299 -25.11 -9.08 1.90
C GLU A 299 -25.81 -10.27 2.57
N LYS A 300 -27.15 -10.28 2.59
CA LYS A 300 -27.94 -11.39 3.13
C LYS A 300 -27.75 -12.67 2.34
N GLU A 301 -27.71 -12.59 1.02
CA GLU A 301 -27.46 -13.72 0.12
C GLU A 301 -26.07 -14.31 0.35
N ALA A 302 -25.03 -13.48 0.50
CA ALA A 302 -23.67 -13.93 0.81
C ALA A 302 -23.55 -14.54 2.21
N ASN A 303 -24.19 -13.94 3.22
CA ASN A 303 -24.26 -14.49 4.58
C ASN A 303 -24.93 -15.87 4.59
N ALA A 304 -26.07 -16.00 3.90
CA ALA A 304 -26.78 -17.27 3.77
C ALA A 304 -25.94 -18.33 3.04
N PHE A 305 -25.26 -17.93 1.96
CA PHE A 305 -24.35 -18.80 1.23
C PHE A 305 -23.20 -19.30 2.11
N ALA A 306 -22.52 -18.41 2.83
CA ALA A 306 -21.41 -18.77 3.71
C ALA A 306 -21.85 -19.73 4.82
N ALA A 307 -22.95 -19.40 5.50
CA ALA A 307 -23.49 -20.23 6.58
C ALA A 307 -23.87 -21.64 6.08
N ASN A 308 -24.56 -21.74 4.94
CA ASN A 308 -25.00 -23.01 4.38
C ASN A 308 -23.86 -23.82 3.74
N ALA A 309 -22.84 -23.17 3.18
CA ALA A 309 -21.69 -23.86 2.62
C ALA A 309 -20.82 -24.49 3.72
N LEU A 310 -20.57 -23.76 4.81
CA LEU A 310 -19.81 -24.27 5.96
C LEU A 310 -20.58 -25.36 6.70
N ILE A 311 -21.86 -25.15 6.98
CA ILE A 311 -22.70 -26.13 7.65
C ILE A 311 -24.05 -26.17 6.93
N PRO A 312 -24.34 -27.22 6.15
CA PRO A 312 -25.61 -27.33 5.43
C PRO A 312 -26.81 -27.16 6.35
N ASN A 313 -27.82 -26.41 5.90
CA ASN A 313 -29.01 -26.14 6.71
C ASN A 313 -29.75 -27.42 7.13
N GLU A 314 -29.73 -28.47 6.31
CA GLU A 314 -30.30 -29.77 6.68
C GLU A 314 -29.56 -30.44 7.84
N GLU A 315 -28.24 -30.28 7.90
CA GLU A 315 -27.44 -30.72 9.06
C GLU A 315 -27.69 -29.82 10.27
N TRP A 316 -27.74 -28.50 10.08
CA TRP A 316 -27.96 -27.54 11.16
C TRP A 316 -29.33 -27.67 11.84
N LYS A 317 -30.39 -28.04 11.10
CA LYS A 317 -31.70 -28.35 11.69
C LYS A 317 -31.66 -29.47 12.73
N ASN A 318 -30.68 -30.37 12.61
CA ASN A 318 -30.46 -31.48 13.54
C ASN A 318 -29.50 -31.10 14.69
N ALA A 319 -29.11 -29.83 14.83
CA ALA A 319 -28.23 -29.38 15.89
C ALA A 319 -28.86 -29.56 17.29
N PRO A 320 -28.03 -29.75 18.34
CA PRO A 320 -28.53 -29.97 19.69
C PRO A 320 -29.38 -28.80 20.22
N LYS A 321 -30.58 -29.11 20.71
CA LYS A 321 -31.39 -28.16 21.49
C LYS A 321 -30.83 -28.08 22.91
N VAL A 322 -30.27 -26.93 23.26
CA VAL A 322 -29.65 -26.67 24.57
C VAL A 322 -30.23 -25.43 25.20
N ARG A 323 -30.23 -25.36 26.54
CA ARG A 323 -30.53 -24.09 27.21
C ARG A 323 -29.40 -23.10 26.92
N LEU A 324 -29.75 -21.81 26.90
CA LEU A 324 -28.86 -20.67 26.69
C LEU A 324 -27.86 -20.51 27.86
N ASN A 325 -26.87 -21.41 27.90
CA ASN A 325 -25.77 -21.41 28.86
C ASN A 325 -24.47 -21.70 28.10
N PRO A 326 -23.45 -20.80 28.15
CA PRO A 326 -22.25 -20.93 27.34
C PRO A 326 -21.49 -22.26 27.52
N ALA A 327 -21.37 -22.77 28.75
CA ALA A 327 -20.65 -24.01 29.02
C ALA A 327 -21.40 -25.23 28.46
N MET A 328 -22.74 -25.22 28.53
CA MET A 328 -23.55 -26.30 27.99
C MET A 328 -23.60 -26.28 26.46
N ILE A 329 -23.74 -25.09 25.86
CA ILE A 329 -23.63 -24.90 24.40
C ILE A 329 -22.28 -25.44 23.94
N GLN A 330 -21.18 -24.95 24.52
CA GLN A 330 -19.83 -25.36 24.14
C GLN A 330 -19.67 -26.88 24.18
N ARG A 331 -20.07 -27.53 25.29
CA ARG A 331 -19.95 -28.99 25.44
C ARG A 331 -20.77 -29.76 24.41
N LYS A 332 -22.06 -29.43 24.26
CA LYS A 332 -22.98 -30.20 23.39
C LYS A 332 -22.71 -29.97 21.91
N TYR A 333 -22.42 -28.74 21.51
CA TYR A 333 -22.09 -28.42 20.11
C TYR A 333 -20.71 -28.96 19.73
N THR A 334 -19.73 -28.99 20.64
CA THR A 334 -18.44 -29.65 20.38
C THR A 334 -18.61 -31.15 20.16
N GLN A 335 -19.40 -31.81 21.02
CA GLN A 335 -19.68 -33.24 20.86
C GLN A 335 -20.32 -33.53 19.48
N TRP A 336 -21.36 -32.77 19.15
CA TRP A 336 -22.06 -32.91 17.86
C TRP A 336 -21.16 -32.61 16.66
N ALA A 337 -20.31 -31.58 16.74
CA ALA A 337 -19.35 -31.26 15.69
C ALA A 337 -18.40 -32.45 15.44
N ASN A 338 -17.87 -33.06 16.50
CA ASN A 338 -17.00 -34.22 16.38
C ASN A 338 -17.72 -35.44 15.76
N GLU A 339 -18.96 -35.70 16.17
CA GLU A 339 -19.80 -36.78 15.59
C GLU A 339 -20.03 -36.60 14.08
N LYS A 340 -20.09 -35.34 13.63
CA LYS A 340 -20.31 -34.98 12.22
C LYS A 340 -19.01 -34.75 11.42
N GLY A 341 -17.85 -34.87 12.06
CA GLY A 341 -16.55 -34.58 11.43
C GLY A 341 -16.37 -33.09 11.08
N LEU A 342 -17.06 -32.20 11.78
CA LEU A 342 -16.98 -30.75 11.60
C LEU A 342 -15.97 -30.14 12.58
N ASN A 343 -15.31 -29.07 12.14
CA ASN A 343 -14.54 -28.23 13.05
C ASN A 343 -15.45 -27.60 14.11
N LYS A 344 -15.22 -27.96 15.38
CA LYS A 344 -16.01 -27.47 16.52
C LYS A 344 -16.06 -25.94 16.60
N TRP A 345 -15.01 -25.23 16.21
CA TRP A 345 -14.97 -23.77 16.33
C TRP A 345 -15.84 -23.10 15.29
N ILE A 346 -15.90 -23.61 14.05
CA ILE A 346 -16.83 -23.13 13.01
C ILE A 346 -18.29 -23.32 13.49
N VAL A 347 -18.60 -24.49 14.06
CA VAL A 347 -19.91 -24.78 14.66
C VAL A 347 -20.23 -23.81 15.82
N LEU A 348 -19.27 -23.59 16.71
CA LEU A 348 -19.42 -22.66 17.84
C LEU A 348 -19.55 -21.20 17.37
N GLY A 349 -18.89 -20.83 16.27
CA GLY A 349 -19.01 -19.52 15.63
C GLY A 349 -20.44 -19.26 15.16
N ARG A 350 -21.03 -20.22 14.43
CA ARG A 350 -22.42 -20.11 13.94
C ARG A 350 -23.42 -19.94 15.08
N ILE A 351 -23.37 -20.80 16.11
CA ILE A 351 -24.30 -20.67 17.25
C ILE A 351 -24.03 -19.39 18.06
N SER A 352 -22.79 -18.90 18.13
CA SER A 352 -22.49 -17.62 18.79
C SER A 352 -23.22 -16.47 18.09
N TYR A 353 -23.19 -16.46 16.76
CA TYR A 353 -23.87 -15.45 15.96
C TYR A 353 -25.39 -15.52 16.13
N GLU A 354 -25.98 -16.72 16.02
CA GLU A 354 -27.43 -16.91 16.15
C GLU A 354 -27.98 -16.58 17.56
N THR A 355 -27.17 -16.75 18.61
CA THR A 355 -27.60 -16.56 20.01
C THR A 355 -27.05 -15.30 20.68
N GLY A 356 -26.12 -14.60 20.04
CA GLY A 356 -25.34 -13.52 20.66
C GLY A 356 -24.38 -13.96 21.77
N MET A 357 -24.14 -15.28 21.95
CA MET A 357 -23.32 -15.81 23.04
C MET A 357 -21.89 -16.15 22.61
N TYR A 358 -20.96 -15.26 22.94
CA TYR A 358 -19.55 -15.41 22.54
C TYR A 358 -18.61 -15.91 23.66
N LYS A 359 -19.13 -16.17 24.87
CA LYS A 359 -18.33 -16.48 26.08
C LYS A 359 -17.90 -17.96 26.17
N PHE A 360 -17.18 -18.45 25.17
CA PHE A 360 -16.62 -19.81 25.15
C PHE A 360 -15.15 -19.84 25.58
N ARG A 361 -14.73 -20.92 26.25
CA ARG A 361 -13.33 -21.14 26.63
C ARG A 361 -12.53 -21.58 25.41
N SER A 362 -11.71 -20.68 24.86
CA SER A 362 -10.87 -20.97 23.68
C SER A 362 -9.75 -21.97 23.99
N ASP A 363 -9.36 -22.75 22.98
CA ASP A 363 -8.14 -23.57 22.98
C ASP A 363 -7.32 -23.32 21.70
N GLU A 364 -6.16 -23.96 21.58
CA GLU A 364 -5.23 -23.78 20.46
C GLU A 364 -5.85 -24.16 19.11
N SER A 365 -6.79 -25.11 19.09
CA SER A 365 -7.42 -25.56 17.85
C SER A 365 -8.38 -24.52 17.26
N ARG A 366 -8.60 -23.38 17.94
CA ARG A 366 -9.34 -22.24 17.40
C ARG A 366 -8.49 -21.41 16.45
N ARG A 367 -7.16 -21.44 16.59
CA ARG A 367 -6.27 -20.71 15.69
C ARG A 367 -6.35 -21.29 14.29
N ILE A 368 -6.02 -20.45 13.31
CA ILE A 368 -5.89 -20.88 11.92
C ILE A 368 -4.63 -21.75 11.87
N GLY A 369 -4.80 -23.03 11.53
CA GLY A 369 -3.73 -24.03 11.56
C GLY A 369 -2.93 -24.12 10.27
#